data_AF-A0A538II51-F1
#
_entry.id   AF-A0A538II51-F1
#
_cell.length_a   1.000
_cell.length_b   1.000
_cell.length_c   1.000
_cell.angle_alpha   90.00
_cell.angle_beta   90.00
_cell.angle_gamma   90.00
#
_symmetry.space_group_name_H-M   'P 1'
#
loop_
_entity.id
_entity.type
_entity.pdbx_description
1 polymer ?
#
loop_
_entity_poly.entity_id
_entity_poly.type
_entity_poly.pdbx_seq_one_letter_code
_entity_poly.pdbx_strand_id
1 'polypeptide(L)'
;MTLETRARQTRDLVVHELRAINTVPLIASVAGAVLIVGLTGRRAHVPAGALSAAFLVAGVSIALGAAFIFDDPATDSISSTPTSLMFRRGVRMTLTCLPIAVVWGVMLGFARLRVGPEMPLALPSLAFAAMLSFSLAAAAYGGRVVADGLGGLIGGPALLVTVGLSRTLPSRFQFFDSHSDAGYSAPLRLSVVIGICLVALLWASLDPGRVNRLRAFKRQR
;
A
#
# COMPACT_ATOMS: atom_id res chain seq x y z
N MET A 1 -30.42 -19.77 10.70
CA MET A 1 -28.95 -19.63 10.79
C MET A 1 -28.66 -18.37 11.58
N THR A 2 -28.21 -18.51 12.83
CA THR A 2 -28.19 -17.44 13.86
C THR A 2 -27.04 -16.45 13.64
N LEU A 3 -27.22 -15.18 14.02
CA LEU A 3 -26.18 -14.14 13.89
C LEU A 3 -24.85 -14.54 14.56
N GLU A 4 -24.92 -15.30 15.64
CA GLU A 4 -23.75 -15.82 16.36
C GLU A 4 -22.92 -16.84 15.56
N THR A 5 -23.56 -17.67 14.73
CA THR A 5 -22.84 -18.62 13.87
C THR A 5 -22.12 -17.92 12.74
N ARG A 6 -22.70 -16.85 12.17
CA ARG A 6 -22.03 -15.99 11.18
C ARG A 6 -20.83 -15.26 11.80
N ALA A 7 -20.99 -14.71 13.01
CA ALA A 7 -19.92 -13.98 13.70
C ALA A 7 -18.69 -14.85 14.01
N ARG A 8 -18.91 -16.09 14.48
CA ARG A 8 -17.82 -17.06 14.72
C ARG A 8 -17.12 -17.45 13.42
N GLN A 9 -17.88 -17.76 12.37
CA GLN A 9 -17.31 -18.07 11.06
C GLN A 9 -16.47 -16.93 10.49
N THR A 10 -16.94 -15.67 10.59
CA THR A 10 -16.15 -14.51 10.15
C THR A 10 -14.88 -14.32 10.99
N ARG A 11 -14.94 -14.56 12.30
CA ARG A 11 -13.77 -14.46 13.18
C ARG A 11 -12.73 -15.52 12.83
N ASP A 12 -13.14 -16.76 12.64
CA ASP A 12 -12.22 -17.86 12.32
C ASP A 12 -11.57 -17.67 10.95
N LEU A 13 -12.33 -17.15 9.97
CA LEU A 13 -11.80 -16.71 8.68
C LEU A 13 -10.76 -15.59 8.85
N VAL A 14 -11.06 -14.55 9.63
CA VAL A 14 -10.12 -13.43 9.86
C VAL A 14 -8.83 -13.90 10.52
N VAL A 15 -8.91 -14.78 11.52
CA VAL A 15 -7.73 -15.31 12.22
C VAL A 15 -6.88 -16.17 11.30
N HIS A 16 -7.50 -17.00 10.45
CA HIS A 16 -6.78 -17.82 9.49
C HIS A 16 -6.08 -16.94 8.44
N GLU A 17 -6.80 -15.96 7.89
CA GLU A 17 -6.25 -14.98 6.95
C GLU A 17 -5.07 -14.21 7.55
N LEU A 18 -5.17 -13.76 8.80
CA LEU A 18 -4.08 -13.06 9.50
C LEU A 18 -2.81 -13.89 9.63
N ARG A 19 -2.94 -15.21 9.84
CA ARG A 19 -1.80 -16.12 9.92
C ARG A 19 -1.19 -16.42 8.56
N ALA A 20 -1.97 -16.34 7.48
CA ALA A 20 -1.52 -16.58 6.12
C ALA A 20 -0.77 -15.37 5.52
N ILE A 21 -0.97 -14.16 6.04
CA ILE A 21 -0.27 -12.97 5.56
C ILE A 21 1.23 -13.09 5.88
N ASN A 22 2.06 -12.90 4.85
CA ASN A 22 3.49 -12.73 5.03
C ASN A 22 3.79 -11.37 5.67
N THR A 23 3.67 -11.29 7.00
CA THR A 23 3.86 -10.04 7.77
C THR A 23 5.33 -9.69 7.99
N VAL A 24 6.26 -10.62 7.76
CA VAL A 24 7.70 -10.43 8.00
C VAL A 24 8.28 -9.27 7.16
N PRO A 25 8.08 -9.20 5.82
CA PRO A 25 8.56 -8.08 5.01
C PRO A 25 7.98 -6.74 5.46
N LEU A 26 6.71 -6.72 5.85
CA LEU A 26 6.07 -5.52 6.32
C LEU A 26 6.68 -5.03 7.64
N ILE A 27 6.80 -5.91 8.65
CA ILE A 27 7.38 -5.55 9.94
C ILE A 27 8.82 -5.06 9.76
N ALA A 28 9.63 -5.76 8.96
CA ALA A 28 11.00 -5.35 8.67
C ALA A 28 11.06 -3.97 7.99
N SER A 29 10.18 -3.73 7.02
CA SER A 29 10.12 -2.45 6.31
C SER A 29 9.67 -1.28 7.20
N VAL A 30 8.70 -1.52 8.09
CA VAL A 30 8.20 -0.54 9.06
C VAL A 30 9.28 -0.23 10.09
N ALA A 31 9.96 -1.25 10.62
CA ALA A 31 11.08 -1.07 11.53
C ALA A 31 12.22 -0.25 10.88
N GLY A 32 12.57 -0.55 9.63
CA GLY A 32 13.54 0.22 8.86
C GLY A 32 13.11 1.68 8.65
N ALA A 33 11.84 1.92 8.30
CA ALA A 33 11.30 3.26 8.12
C ALA A 33 11.35 4.09 9.42
N VAL A 34 10.96 3.50 10.55
CA VAL A 34 11.03 4.11 11.88
C VAL A 34 12.48 4.42 12.25
N LEU A 35 13.42 3.49 11.99
CA LEU A 35 14.84 3.68 12.22
C LEU A 35 15.40 4.87 11.41
N ILE A 36 15.09 4.93 10.11
CA ILE A 36 15.58 5.99 9.21
C ILE A 36 15.10 7.37 9.67
N VAL A 37 13.80 7.52 9.95
CA VAL A 37 13.26 8.80 10.42
C VAL A 37 13.75 9.14 11.83
N GLY A 38 13.82 8.16 12.72
CA GLY A 38 14.34 8.34 14.08
C GLY A 38 15.80 8.78 14.10
N LEU A 39 16.68 8.12 13.33
CA LEU A 39 18.10 8.49 13.23
C LEU A 39 18.30 9.87 12.60
N THR A 40 17.49 10.20 11.58
CA THR A 40 17.55 11.52 10.93
C THR A 40 17.10 12.63 11.90
N GLY A 41 15.99 12.40 12.61
CA GLY A 41 15.41 13.36 13.56
C GLY A 41 16.16 13.53 14.88
N ARG A 42 17.18 12.69 15.16
CA ARG A 42 18.03 12.80 16.37
C ARG A 42 19.08 13.92 16.29
N ARG A 43 19.38 14.43 15.09
CA ARG A 43 20.40 15.47 14.92
C ARG A 43 19.88 16.82 15.45
N ALA A 44 20.73 17.58 16.14
CA ALA A 44 20.33 18.85 16.79
C ALA A 44 19.86 19.92 15.80
N HIS A 45 20.39 19.90 14.57
CA HIS A 45 19.94 20.73 13.46
C HIS A 45 19.64 19.84 12.25
N VAL A 46 18.36 19.57 12.00
CA VAL A 46 17.93 18.83 10.81
C VAL A 46 17.43 19.83 9.78
N PRO A 47 18.11 20.00 8.63
CA PRO A 47 17.54 20.77 7.54
C PRO A 47 16.25 20.10 7.06
N ALA A 48 15.20 20.88 6.80
CA ALA A 48 13.89 20.37 6.42
C ALA A 48 13.95 19.38 5.24
N GLY A 49 14.82 19.64 4.25
CA GLY A 49 15.04 18.75 3.11
C GLY A 49 15.56 17.35 3.47
N ALA A 50 16.39 17.21 4.51
CA ALA A 50 16.88 15.91 4.95
C ALA A 50 15.77 15.06 5.58
N LEU A 51 14.85 15.69 6.31
CA LEU A 51 13.70 15.00 6.87
C LEU A 51 12.71 14.61 5.76
N SER A 52 12.43 15.51 4.80
CA SER A 52 11.58 15.21 3.65
C SER A 52 12.10 14.03 2.82
N ALA A 53 13.43 13.94 2.63
CA ALA A 53 14.07 12.79 1.99
C ALA A 53 13.92 11.51 2.83
N ALA A 54 14.10 11.58 4.16
CA ALA A 54 13.91 10.45 5.06
C ALA A 54 12.47 9.92 5.03
N PHE A 55 11.47 10.80 4.97
CA PHE A 55 10.05 10.41 4.81
C PHE A 55 9.76 9.77 3.46
N LEU A 56 10.40 10.24 2.39
CA LEU A 56 10.26 9.61 1.08
C LEU A 56 10.81 8.17 1.11
N VAL A 57 12.01 7.97 1.66
CA VAL A 57 12.61 6.64 1.79
C VAL A 57 11.77 5.75 2.71
N ALA A 58 11.29 6.28 3.85
CA ALA A 58 10.40 5.57 4.75
C ALA A 58 9.09 5.15 4.06
N GLY A 59 8.50 6.04 3.28
CA GLY A 59 7.27 5.77 2.54
C GLY A 59 7.45 4.68 1.49
N VAL A 60 8.56 4.72 0.74
CA VAL A 60 8.94 3.66 -0.21
C VAL A 60 9.12 2.33 0.53
N SER A 61 9.88 2.30 1.63
CA SER A 61 10.10 1.08 2.42
C SER A 61 8.79 0.46 2.88
N ILE A 62 7.90 1.23 3.52
CA ILE A 62 6.61 0.71 3.99
C ILE A 62 5.74 0.23 2.82
N ALA A 63 5.69 0.99 1.72
CA ALA A 63 4.94 0.61 0.53
C ALA A 63 5.49 -0.67 -0.12
N LEU A 64 6.80 -0.90 -0.09
CA LEU A 64 7.42 -2.16 -0.52
C LEU A 64 6.97 -3.33 0.34
N GLY A 65 7.06 -3.21 1.67
CA GLY A 65 6.61 -4.25 2.59
C GLY A 65 5.11 -4.55 2.44
N ALA A 66 4.30 -3.53 2.15
CA ALA A 66 2.88 -3.67 1.91
C ALA A 66 2.54 -4.44 0.62
N ALA A 67 3.44 -4.48 -0.38
CA ALA A 67 3.22 -5.27 -1.60
C ALA A 67 3.03 -6.77 -1.30
N PHE A 68 3.71 -7.27 -0.27
CA PHE A 68 3.71 -8.67 0.13
C PHE A 68 2.46 -9.08 0.93
N ILE A 69 1.54 -8.15 1.24
CA ILE A 69 0.28 -8.45 1.94
C ILE A 69 -0.60 -9.41 1.11
N PHE A 70 -0.47 -9.35 -0.21
CA PHE A 70 -1.21 -10.21 -1.14
C PHE A 70 -0.49 -11.50 -1.49
N ASP A 71 0.72 -11.72 -1.00
CA ASP A 71 1.39 -13.01 -1.17
C ASP A 71 0.74 -14.00 -0.20
N ASP A 72 0.00 -14.92 -0.77
CA ASP A 72 -0.69 -15.98 -0.05
C ASP A 72 -0.18 -17.34 -0.56
N PRO A 73 0.80 -17.95 0.12
CA PRO A 73 1.31 -19.26 -0.26
C PRO A 73 0.27 -20.37 -0.09
N ALA A 74 -0.87 -20.11 0.56
CA ALA A 74 -1.95 -21.06 0.73
C ALA A 74 -3.05 -20.93 -0.33
N THR A 75 -2.93 -20.02 -1.31
CA THR A 75 -3.97 -19.74 -2.33
C THR A 75 -4.51 -21.00 -2.99
N ASP A 76 -3.63 -21.95 -3.31
CA ASP A 76 -3.99 -23.22 -3.95
C ASP A 76 -4.83 -24.12 -3.04
N SER A 77 -4.50 -24.13 -1.75
CA SER A 77 -5.14 -24.96 -0.71
C SER A 77 -6.54 -24.48 -0.33
N ILE A 78 -6.83 -23.18 -0.46
CA ILE A 78 -8.13 -22.57 -0.12
C ILE A 78 -8.99 -22.21 -1.34
N SER A 79 -8.57 -22.57 -2.55
CA SER A 79 -9.28 -22.32 -3.82
C SER A 79 -10.71 -22.90 -3.86
N SER A 80 -11.00 -23.90 -3.02
CA SER A 80 -12.32 -24.53 -2.87
C SER A 80 -13.29 -23.76 -1.95
N THR A 81 -12.82 -22.72 -1.25
CA THR A 81 -13.63 -21.95 -0.31
C THR A 81 -14.49 -20.92 -1.05
N PRO A 82 -15.81 -20.82 -0.78
CA PRO A 82 -16.73 -19.91 -1.49
C PRO A 82 -16.61 -18.44 -1.06
N THR A 83 -15.43 -17.98 -0.61
CA THR A 83 -15.18 -16.59 -0.23
C THR A 83 -14.67 -15.78 -1.41
N SER A 84 -15.29 -14.62 -1.67
CA SER A 84 -14.91 -13.76 -2.79
C SER A 84 -13.52 -13.16 -2.61
N LEU A 85 -12.79 -12.99 -3.71
CA LEU A 85 -11.42 -12.45 -3.69
C LEU A 85 -11.38 -10.99 -3.18
N MET A 86 -12.43 -10.21 -3.48
CA MET A 86 -12.60 -8.85 -2.94
C MET A 86 -12.70 -8.84 -1.42
N PHE A 87 -13.42 -9.79 -0.82
CA PHE A 87 -13.60 -9.81 0.64
C PHE A 87 -12.28 -10.14 1.35
N ARG A 88 -11.55 -11.16 0.89
CA ARG A 88 -10.24 -11.53 1.46
C ARG A 88 -9.24 -10.38 1.36
N ARG A 89 -9.10 -9.79 0.17
CA ARG A 89 -8.19 -8.64 -0.04
C ARG A 89 -8.60 -7.43 0.78
N GLY A 90 -9.90 -7.13 0.86
CA GLY A 90 -10.43 -6.01 1.65
C GLY A 90 -10.17 -6.15 3.14
N VAL A 91 -10.35 -7.35 3.70
CA VAL A 91 -10.04 -7.65 5.11
C VAL A 91 -8.54 -7.46 5.38
N ARG A 92 -7.67 -8.03 4.53
CA ARG A 92 -6.22 -7.87 4.66
C ARG A 92 -5.80 -6.39 4.58
N MET A 93 -6.30 -5.67 3.57
CA MET A 93 -6.04 -4.24 3.43
C MET A 93 -6.46 -3.46 4.67
N THR A 94 -7.65 -3.70 5.20
CA THR A 94 -8.14 -2.98 6.38
C THR A 94 -7.27 -3.27 7.60
N LEU A 95 -6.95 -4.53 7.84
CA LEU A 95 -6.14 -4.98 8.97
C LEU A 95 -4.70 -4.48 8.92
N THR A 96 -4.17 -4.22 7.71
CA THR A 96 -2.78 -3.79 7.55
C THR A 96 -2.62 -2.29 7.35
N CYS A 97 -3.50 -1.65 6.58
CA CYS A 97 -3.43 -0.21 6.33
C CYS A 97 -3.69 0.60 7.60
N LEU A 98 -4.55 0.10 8.51
CA LEU A 98 -4.85 0.81 9.76
C LEU A 98 -3.61 0.92 10.68
N PRO A 99 -2.89 -0.16 11.04
CA PRO A 99 -1.63 -0.05 11.76
C PRO A 99 -0.57 0.80 11.05
N ILE A 100 -0.46 0.66 9.72
CA ILE A 100 0.46 1.48 8.92
C ILE A 100 0.15 2.97 9.09
N ALA A 101 -1.13 3.37 9.03
CA ALA A 101 -1.55 4.75 9.20
C ALA A 101 -1.22 5.28 10.61
N VAL A 102 -1.38 4.45 11.65
CA VAL A 102 -0.99 4.82 13.02
C VAL A 102 0.51 5.05 13.11
N VAL A 103 1.33 4.12 12.60
CA VAL A 103 2.79 4.26 12.65
C VAL A 103 3.25 5.49 11.87
N TRP A 104 2.68 5.72 10.68
CA TRP A 104 2.97 6.92 9.89
C TRP A 104 2.60 8.20 10.64
N GLY A 105 1.44 8.24 11.27
CA GLY A 105 1.00 9.36 12.11
C GLY A 105 1.94 9.63 13.29
N VAL A 106 2.43 8.59 13.95
CA VAL A 106 3.44 8.72 15.02
C VAL A 106 4.75 9.31 14.50
N MET A 107 5.22 8.86 13.32
CA MET A 107 6.43 9.40 12.69
C MET A 107 6.27 10.89 12.34
N LEU A 108 5.12 11.28 11.79
CA LEU A 108 4.79 12.68 11.50
C LEU A 108 4.72 13.52 12.77
N GLY A 109 4.12 12.99 13.84
CA GLY A 109 4.09 13.65 15.15
C GLY A 109 5.49 13.87 15.71
N PHE A 110 6.34 12.84 15.66
CA PHE A 110 7.75 12.94 16.07
C PHE A 110 8.51 13.99 15.25
N ALA A 111 8.31 14.02 13.94
CA ALA A 111 8.91 15.00 13.04
C ALA A 111 8.48 16.44 13.38
N ARG A 112 7.18 16.66 13.61
CA ARG A 112 6.64 17.96 14.01
C ARG A 112 7.22 18.46 15.32
N LEU A 113 7.46 17.57 16.29
CA LEU A 113 8.11 17.93 17.55
C LEU A 113 9.57 18.35 17.38
N ARG A 114 10.24 17.93 16.29
CA ARG A 114 11.65 18.23 16.01
C ARG A 114 11.86 19.46 15.15
N VAL A 115 11.00 19.67 14.14
CA VAL A 115 11.11 20.78 13.19
C VAL A 115 10.25 21.98 13.61
N GLY A 116 9.18 21.75 14.37
CA GLY A 116 8.23 22.77 14.78
C GLY A 116 6.89 22.71 14.01
N PRO A 117 5.95 23.61 14.34
CA PRO A 117 4.58 23.57 13.83
C PRO A 117 4.44 23.90 12.34
N GLU A 118 5.47 24.48 11.72
CA GLU A 118 5.49 24.90 10.32
C GLU A 118 5.72 23.74 9.34
N MET A 119 6.08 22.55 9.83
CA MET A 119 6.30 21.39 8.96
C MET A 119 5.01 20.97 8.24
N PRO A 120 4.99 20.96 6.90
CA PRO A 120 3.81 20.55 6.14
C PRO A 120 3.60 19.04 6.26
N LEU A 121 2.50 18.63 6.91
CA LEU A 121 2.18 17.21 7.13
C LEU A 121 1.41 16.57 5.97
N ALA A 122 0.66 17.38 5.22
CA ALA A 122 -0.27 16.87 4.20
C ALA A 122 0.47 16.28 2.99
N LEU A 123 1.50 16.97 2.48
CA LEU A 123 2.18 16.56 1.26
C LEU A 123 2.96 15.24 1.42
N PRO A 124 3.75 15.01 2.50
CA PRO A 124 4.39 13.72 2.73
C PRO A 124 3.38 12.58 2.88
N SER A 125 2.25 12.83 3.55
CA SER A 125 1.19 11.84 3.73
C SER A 125 0.52 11.46 2.42
N LEU A 126 0.30 12.43 1.53
CA LEU A 126 -0.31 12.20 0.23
C LEU A 126 0.64 11.47 -0.71
N ALA A 127 1.94 11.82 -0.70
CA ALA A 127 2.97 11.11 -1.44
C ALA A 127 3.08 9.64 -0.98
N PHE A 128 3.05 9.41 0.33
CA PHE A 128 3.02 8.07 0.90
C PHE A 128 1.77 7.28 0.48
N ALA A 129 0.58 7.90 0.59
CA ALA A 129 -0.67 7.27 0.19
C ALA A 129 -0.66 6.89 -1.31
N ALA A 130 -0.07 7.72 -2.17
CA ALA A 130 0.10 7.41 -3.59
C ALA A 130 1.03 6.21 -3.82
N MET A 131 2.19 6.16 -3.14
CA MET A 131 3.12 5.03 -3.23
C MET A 131 2.48 3.73 -2.73
N LEU A 132 1.78 3.79 -1.60
CA LEU A 132 1.10 2.65 -1.00
C LEU A 132 -0.01 2.14 -1.94
N SER A 133 -0.84 3.04 -2.46
CA SER A 133 -1.91 2.68 -3.41
C SER A 133 -1.36 2.07 -4.69
N PHE A 134 -0.27 2.62 -5.22
CA PHE A 134 0.40 2.07 -6.40
C PHE A 134 0.96 0.67 -6.14
N SER A 135 1.69 0.49 -5.03
CA SER A 135 2.28 -0.79 -4.65
C SER A 135 1.21 -1.88 -4.49
N LEU A 136 0.12 -1.56 -3.79
CA LEU A 136 -1.02 -2.47 -3.60
C LEU A 136 -1.73 -2.79 -4.92
N ALA A 137 -1.92 -1.80 -5.80
CA ALA A 137 -2.51 -2.01 -7.12
C ALA A 137 -1.63 -2.91 -8.00
N ALA A 138 -0.32 -2.66 -8.02
CA ALA A 138 0.65 -3.46 -8.76
C ALA A 138 0.72 -4.90 -8.24
N ALA A 139 0.72 -5.10 -6.92
CA ALA A 139 0.69 -6.43 -6.32
C ALA A 139 -0.62 -7.17 -6.60
N ALA A 140 -1.76 -6.48 -6.51
CA ALA A 140 -3.08 -7.04 -6.83
C ALA A 140 -3.21 -7.44 -8.31
N TYR A 141 -2.61 -6.64 -9.21
CA TYR A 141 -2.52 -6.94 -10.64
C TYR A 141 -1.57 -8.11 -10.90
N GLY A 142 -0.39 -8.12 -10.26
CA GLY A 142 0.59 -9.19 -10.34
C GLY A 142 -0.02 -10.55 -9.98
N GLY A 143 -0.71 -10.63 -8.83
CA GLY A 143 -1.42 -11.86 -8.43
C GLY A 143 -2.65 -12.22 -9.27
N ARG A 144 -3.08 -11.36 -10.20
CA ARG A 144 -4.11 -11.69 -11.19
C ARG A 144 -3.52 -12.27 -12.49
N VAL A 145 -2.31 -11.84 -12.85
CA VAL A 145 -1.64 -12.23 -14.10
C VAL A 145 -0.73 -13.44 -13.89
N VAL A 146 -0.05 -13.51 -12.73
CA VAL A 146 0.85 -14.60 -12.36
C VAL A 146 0.13 -15.46 -11.33
N ALA A 147 -0.10 -16.73 -11.68
CA ALA A 147 -0.95 -17.65 -10.92
C ALA A 147 -0.37 -18.07 -9.55
N ASP A 148 0.91 -17.78 -9.28
CA ASP A 148 1.65 -18.41 -8.18
C ASP A 148 1.64 -17.61 -6.86
N GLY A 149 0.74 -16.63 -6.71
CA GLY A 149 0.66 -15.86 -5.45
C GLY A 149 1.88 -14.99 -5.15
N LEU A 150 2.65 -14.60 -6.18
CA LEU A 150 3.87 -13.78 -6.11
C LEU A 150 3.60 -12.29 -6.40
N GLY A 151 2.51 -11.73 -5.88
CA GLY A 151 2.13 -10.33 -6.10
C GLY A 151 3.20 -9.34 -5.59
N GLY A 152 3.83 -9.63 -4.46
CA GLY A 152 4.89 -8.83 -3.85
C GLY A 152 6.16 -8.78 -4.69
N LEU A 153 6.47 -9.87 -5.41
CA LEU A 153 7.63 -9.96 -6.30
C LEU A 153 7.52 -9.04 -7.53
N ILE A 154 6.30 -8.66 -7.91
CA ILE A 154 6.03 -7.70 -8.99
C ILE A 154 5.84 -6.29 -8.42
N GLY A 155 5.02 -6.16 -7.37
CA GLY A 155 4.65 -4.87 -6.79
C GLY A 155 5.85 -4.09 -6.25
N GLY A 156 6.78 -4.79 -5.59
CA GLY A 156 7.98 -4.17 -5.03
C GLY A 156 8.91 -3.55 -6.08
N PRO A 157 9.43 -4.35 -7.03
CA PRO A 157 10.26 -3.84 -8.12
C PRO A 157 9.54 -2.80 -8.99
N ALA A 158 8.25 -2.95 -9.27
CA ALA A 158 7.47 -1.97 -10.02
C ALA A 158 7.45 -0.60 -9.33
N LEU A 159 7.28 -0.58 -8.00
CA LEU A 159 7.36 0.65 -7.22
C LEU A 159 8.76 1.27 -7.32
N LEU A 160 9.83 0.49 -7.15
CA LEU A 160 11.20 0.99 -7.24
C LEU A 160 11.52 1.57 -8.61
N VAL A 161 11.14 0.89 -9.69
CA VAL A 161 11.32 1.39 -11.06
C VAL A 161 10.56 2.69 -11.25
N THR A 162 9.31 2.76 -10.78
CA THR A 162 8.47 3.96 -10.95
C THR A 162 9.01 5.15 -10.15
N VAL A 163 9.44 4.92 -8.90
CA VAL A 163 10.06 5.97 -8.06
C VAL A 163 11.41 6.38 -8.66
N GLY A 164 12.25 5.43 -9.08
CA GLY A 164 13.54 5.72 -9.73
C GLY A 164 13.39 6.53 -11.01
N LEU A 165 12.47 6.12 -11.89
CA LEU A 165 12.16 6.82 -13.14
C LEU A 165 11.56 8.21 -12.87
N SER A 166 10.78 8.36 -11.80
CA SER A 166 10.27 9.68 -11.41
C SER A 166 11.38 10.66 -11.05
N ARG A 167 12.55 10.19 -10.58
CA ARG A 167 13.69 11.05 -10.22
C ARG A 167 14.53 11.48 -11.40
N THR A 168 14.50 10.73 -12.51
CA THR A 168 15.21 11.12 -13.75
C THR A 168 14.41 12.10 -14.60
N LEU A 169 13.11 12.26 -14.29
CA LEU A 169 12.24 13.21 -14.96
C LEU A 169 12.51 14.66 -14.50
N PRO A 170 12.31 15.66 -15.40
CA PRO A 170 12.37 17.06 -15.04
C PRO A 170 11.45 17.37 -13.85
N SER A 171 11.81 18.33 -12.99
CA SER A 171 11.07 18.69 -11.75
C SER A 171 9.55 18.80 -11.94
N ARG A 172 9.12 19.37 -13.08
CA ARG A 172 7.70 19.49 -13.45
C ARG A 172 6.94 18.17 -13.65
N PHE A 173 7.62 17.04 -13.84
CA PHE A 173 7.05 15.71 -14.04
C PHE A 173 7.36 14.72 -12.92
N GLN A 174 7.99 15.17 -11.82
CA GLN A 174 8.25 14.32 -10.67
C GLN A 174 6.94 14.05 -9.93
N PHE A 175 6.54 12.78 -9.85
CA PHE A 175 5.26 12.37 -9.26
C PHE A 175 5.30 12.30 -7.74
N PHE A 176 6.47 12.06 -7.16
CA PHE A 176 6.65 11.81 -5.72
C PHE A 176 7.54 12.87 -5.07
N ASP A 177 7.33 14.13 -5.42
CA ASP A 177 8.03 15.22 -4.74
C ASP A 177 7.35 15.54 -3.40
N SER A 178 8.15 15.56 -2.33
CA SER A 178 7.72 15.90 -0.97
C SER A 178 8.15 17.30 -0.56
N HIS A 179 8.79 18.08 -1.45
CA HIS A 179 9.19 19.46 -1.16
C HIS A 179 7.99 20.40 -1.13
N SER A 180 7.99 21.31 -0.15
CA SER A 180 6.96 22.33 0.09
C SER A 180 6.78 23.30 -1.08
N ASP A 181 7.79 23.43 -1.95
CA ASP A 181 7.85 24.47 -2.97
C ASP A 181 7.09 24.08 -4.26
N ALA A 182 6.49 22.89 -4.29
CA ALA A 182 5.84 22.33 -5.49
C ALA A 182 4.51 23.02 -5.91
N GLY A 183 4.08 24.05 -5.17
CA GLY A 183 2.86 24.81 -5.45
C GLY A 183 1.57 23.97 -5.40
N TYR A 184 0.45 24.57 -5.79
CA TYR A 184 -0.89 23.94 -5.74
C TYR A 184 -1.06 22.69 -6.63
N SER A 185 -0.13 22.45 -7.55
CA SER A 185 -0.28 21.38 -8.54
C SER A 185 0.14 19.99 -8.04
N ALA A 186 1.00 19.90 -7.01
CA ALA A 186 1.47 18.62 -6.50
C ALA A 186 0.38 17.80 -5.77
N PRO A 187 -0.45 18.39 -4.88
CA PRO A 187 -1.53 17.65 -4.24
C PRO A 187 -2.55 17.08 -5.23
N LEU A 188 -2.89 17.85 -6.28
CA LEU A 188 -3.83 17.40 -7.31
C LEU A 188 -3.30 16.17 -8.06
N ARG A 189 -2.04 16.19 -8.50
CA ARG A 189 -1.42 15.06 -9.23
C ARG A 189 -1.39 13.80 -8.38
N LEU A 190 -0.97 13.90 -7.13
CA LEU A 190 -0.93 12.76 -6.20
C LEU A 190 -2.33 12.19 -5.96
N SER A 191 -3.34 13.05 -5.85
CA SER A 191 -4.74 12.62 -5.69
C SER A 191 -5.25 11.88 -6.92
N VAL A 192 -4.88 12.33 -8.13
CA VAL A 192 -5.18 11.63 -9.39
C VAL A 192 -4.49 10.27 -9.44
N VAL A 193 -3.22 10.18 -9.05
CA VAL A 193 -2.49 8.89 -8.98
C VAL A 193 -3.18 7.93 -8.02
N ILE A 194 -3.56 8.39 -6.83
CA ILE A 194 -4.31 7.59 -5.86
C ILE A 194 -5.62 7.10 -6.48
N GLY A 195 -6.40 7.99 -7.10
CA GLY A 195 -7.66 7.64 -7.76
C GLY A 195 -7.49 6.55 -8.83
N ILE A 196 -6.51 6.70 -9.72
CA ILE A 196 -6.21 5.70 -10.77
C ILE A 196 -5.79 4.37 -10.15
N CYS A 197 -4.93 4.39 -9.13
CA CYS A 197 -4.47 3.16 -8.45
C CYS A 197 -5.62 2.45 -7.72
N LEU A 198 -6.52 3.18 -7.08
CA LEU A 198 -7.71 2.62 -6.43
C LEU A 198 -8.63 1.96 -7.46
N VAL A 199 -8.86 2.59 -8.61
CA VAL A 199 -9.65 1.99 -9.70
C VAL A 199 -8.99 0.71 -10.21
N ALA A 200 -7.67 0.74 -10.46
CA ALA A 200 -6.90 -0.42 -10.90
C ALA A 200 -6.94 -1.56 -9.88
N LEU A 201 -6.83 -1.23 -8.59
CA LEU A 201 -6.92 -2.17 -7.48
C LEU A 201 -8.30 -2.81 -7.37
N LEU A 202 -9.37 -2.00 -7.44
CA LEU A 202 -10.74 -2.50 -7.43
C LEU A 202 -10.97 -3.43 -8.61
N TRP A 203 -10.55 -3.01 -9.81
CA TRP A 203 -10.66 -3.82 -11.02
C TRP A 203 -9.89 -5.14 -10.90
N ALA A 204 -8.64 -5.10 -10.43
CA ALA A 204 -7.80 -6.27 -10.22
C ALA A 204 -8.39 -7.23 -9.18
N SER A 205 -9.14 -6.69 -8.20
CA SER A 205 -9.75 -7.47 -7.13
C SER A 205 -11.13 -8.05 -7.46
N LEU A 206 -11.73 -7.69 -8.60
CA LEU A 206 -12.97 -8.32 -9.08
C LEU A 206 -12.73 -9.79 -9.45
N ASP A 207 -13.58 -10.69 -8.92
CA ASP A 207 -13.51 -12.14 -9.17
C ASP A 207 -13.49 -12.47 -10.68
N PRO A 208 -12.42 -13.10 -11.21
CA PRO A 208 -12.34 -13.48 -12.62
C PRO A 208 -13.47 -14.46 -13.01
N GLY A 209 -13.84 -15.36 -12.10
CA GLY A 209 -14.88 -16.37 -12.30
C GLY A 209 -16.30 -15.81 -12.45
N ARG A 210 -16.58 -14.62 -11.91
CA ARG A 210 -17.88 -13.94 -12.06
C ARG A 210 -17.99 -13.25 -13.42
N VAL A 211 -16.89 -12.69 -13.91
CA VAL A 211 -16.82 -12.04 -15.23
C VAL A 211 -16.91 -13.08 -16.35
N ASN A 212 -16.27 -14.24 -16.20
CA ASN A 212 -16.35 -15.32 -17.18
C ASN A 212 -17.73 -15.97 -17.25
N ARG A 213 -18.45 -16.13 -16.12
CA ARG A 213 -19.86 -16.60 -16.15
C ARG A 213 -20.79 -15.65 -16.89
N LEU A 214 -20.63 -14.33 -16.70
CA LEU A 214 -21.41 -13.32 -17.43
C LEU A 214 -21.09 -13.32 -18.93
N ARG A 215 -19.82 -13.50 -19.31
CA ARG A 215 -19.42 -13.63 -20.72
C ARG A 215 -19.90 -14.94 -21.36
N ALA A 216 -19.89 -16.06 -20.62
CA ALA A 216 -20.43 -17.33 -21.09
C ALA A 216 -21.95 -17.26 -21.31
N PHE A 217 -22.68 -16.63 -20.39
CA PHE A 217 -24.12 -16.41 -20.52
C PHE A 217 -24.47 -15.51 -21.71
N LYS A 218 -23.63 -14.51 -22.00
CA LYS A 218 -23.79 -13.61 -23.16
C LYS A 218 -23.41 -14.25 -24.51
N ARG A 219 -22.69 -15.39 -24.50
CA ARG A 219 -22.37 -16.19 -25.70
C ARG A 219 -23.43 -17.25 -26.03
N GLN A 220 -24.35 -17.52 -25.11
CA GLN A 220 -25.44 -18.49 -25.28
C GLN A 220 -26.78 -17.83 -25.63
N ARG A 221 -26.82 -16.50 -25.75
CA ARG A 221 -27.92 -15.73 -26.35
C ARG A 221 -27.47 -15.19 -27.69
#